data_AF-A0A9P7EZA2-F1
#
_entry.id   AF-A0A9P7EZA2-F1
#
_cell.length_a   1.000
_cell.length_b   1.000
_cell.length_c   1.000
_cell.angle_alpha   90.00
_cell.angle_beta   90.00
_cell.angle_gamma   90.00
#
_symmetry.space_group_name_H-M   'P 1'
#
loop_
_entity.id
_entity.type
_entity.pdbx_description
1 polymer ?
#
loop_
_entity_poly.entity_id
_entity_poly.type
_entity_poly.pdbx_seq_one_letter_code
_entity_poly.pdbx_strand_id
1 'polypeptide(L)'
;MADPSLEVCPDFDGPVYANICGDIQRATGQTQEAVVTCLIQSWTDGHNQRVNDWNLVREQEAAEAAEVEQARAAQEEEARIQREVEAEKEKAEVEKKKPKMNSFDETVSVGDSIFPRPSQYATQKLNNFDYIELWYFSLDGCKEVLCTARSVADDFGLTRVDDQLTIRPAYAFKASKSAIADHDLPFLTFLRAKNLFLMQLSKAKWPQSHIDALSLFFWHLENHPIRNNSEIGDTVILHYASRVCLDWHDRLKRDEGFNIAIINETLLCAINEELWDRIRSKTLTAVRLSSN
;
A
#
# COMPACT_ATOMS: atom_id res chain seq x y z
N MET A 1 17.69 -58.08 -26.87
CA MET A 1 17.37 -59.25 -27.72
C MET A 1 18.26 -59.19 -28.95
N ALA A 2 18.68 -60.34 -29.49
CA ALA A 2 19.38 -60.37 -30.77
C ALA A 2 18.39 -60.03 -31.91
N ASP A 3 18.87 -59.37 -32.96
CA ASP A 3 18.08 -58.99 -34.13
C ASP A 3 17.70 -60.24 -34.94
N PRO A 4 16.40 -60.61 -35.04
CA PRO A 4 15.97 -61.79 -35.76
C PRO A 4 16.28 -61.73 -37.26
N SER A 5 16.46 -60.54 -37.85
CA SER A 5 16.77 -60.37 -39.28
C SER A 5 18.16 -60.89 -39.67
N LEU A 6 19.00 -61.17 -38.68
CA LEU A 6 20.33 -61.74 -38.85
C LEU A 6 20.33 -63.28 -38.83
N GLU A 7 19.19 -63.91 -38.57
CA GLU A 7 19.06 -65.37 -38.58
C GLU A 7 19.05 -65.91 -40.02
N VAL A 8 19.85 -66.95 -40.28
CA VAL A 8 19.92 -67.61 -41.60
C VAL A 8 19.15 -68.93 -41.55
N CYS A 9 18.43 -69.25 -42.63
CA CYS A 9 17.67 -70.50 -42.75
C CYS A 9 18.61 -71.71 -42.60
N PRO A 10 18.32 -72.64 -41.67
CA PRO A 10 19.08 -73.88 -41.56
C PRO A 10 19.03 -74.70 -42.85
N ASP A 11 20.14 -75.35 -43.18
CA ASP A 11 20.20 -76.27 -44.32
C ASP A 11 19.47 -77.59 -43.98
N PHE A 12 18.18 -77.65 -44.32
CA PHE A 12 17.32 -78.81 -44.07
C PHE A 12 17.60 -80.01 -44.98
N ASP A 13 18.43 -79.85 -46.02
CA ASP A 13 18.93 -80.94 -46.86
C ASP A 13 20.29 -81.48 -46.36
N GLY A 14 20.86 -80.84 -45.35
CA GLY A 14 22.10 -81.25 -44.71
C GLY A 14 21.99 -82.53 -43.88
N PRO A 15 23.13 -83.20 -43.58
CA PRO A 15 23.17 -84.49 -42.88
C PRO A 15 22.61 -84.45 -41.45
N VAL A 16 22.49 -83.26 -40.86
CA VAL A 16 21.98 -83.04 -39.50
C VAL A 16 20.46 -83.27 -39.42
N TYR A 17 19.71 -82.96 -40.49
CA TYR A 17 18.25 -83.06 -40.52
C TYR A 17 17.75 -84.32 -41.25
N ALA A 18 18.64 -85.10 -41.86
CA ALA A 18 18.31 -86.31 -42.64
C ALA A 18 17.41 -87.31 -41.89
N ASN A 19 17.65 -87.53 -40.60
CA ASN A 19 16.83 -88.44 -39.78
C ASN A 19 15.40 -87.90 -39.58
N ILE A 20 15.27 -86.60 -39.30
CA ILE A 20 13.98 -85.93 -39.05
C ILE A 20 13.17 -85.88 -40.36
N CYS A 21 13.80 -85.51 -41.47
CA CYS A 21 13.17 -85.51 -42.79
C CYS A 21 12.69 -86.93 -43.19
N GLY A 22 13.49 -87.97 -42.91
CA GLY A 22 13.13 -89.36 -43.20
C GLY A 22 11.99 -89.93 -42.35
N ASP A 23 11.87 -89.51 -41.08
CA ASP A 23 10.74 -89.88 -40.22
C ASP A 23 9.44 -89.21 -40.68
N ILE A 24 9.49 -87.93 -41.06
CA ILE A 24 8.33 -87.20 -41.61
C ILE A 24 7.89 -87.83 -42.94
N GLN A 25 8.85 -88.17 -43.81
CA GLN A 25 8.58 -88.83 -45.09
C GLN A 25 7.82 -90.16 -44.92
N ARG A 26 8.22 -90.99 -43.96
CA ARG A 26 7.55 -92.25 -43.62
C ARG A 26 6.15 -92.05 -43.05
N ALA A 27 5.92 -90.97 -42.32
CA ALA A 27 4.64 -90.66 -41.69
C ALA A 27 3.62 -90.02 -42.65
N THR A 28 4.06 -89.21 -43.61
CA THR A 28 3.18 -88.45 -44.52
C THR A 28 3.12 -89.00 -45.95
N GLY A 29 4.06 -89.88 -46.34
CA GLY A 29 4.13 -90.46 -47.69
C GLY A 29 4.60 -89.47 -48.78
N GLN A 30 5.15 -88.32 -48.39
CA GLN A 30 5.61 -87.27 -49.31
C GLN A 30 7.03 -87.55 -49.86
N THR A 31 7.46 -86.79 -50.86
CA THR A 31 8.85 -86.82 -51.36
C THR A 31 9.77 -86.01 -50.46
N GLN A 32 11.08 -86.33 -50.43
CA GLN A 32 12.07 -85.60 -49.63
C GLN A 32 12.10 -84.11 -49.95
N GLU A 33 12.01 -83.73 -51.23
CA GLU A 33 11.94 -82.33 -51.69
C GLU A 33 10.71 -81.59 -51.11
N ALA A 34 9.55 -82.26 -51.04
CA ALA A 34 8.34 -81.67 -50.47
C ALA A 34 8.46 -81.47 -48.95
N VAL A 35 9.10 -82.40 -48.24
CA VAL A 35 9.37 -82.29 -46.80
C VAL A 35 10.34 -81.15 -46.50
N VAL A 36 11.45 -81.04 -47.26
CA VAL A 36 12.43 -79.94 -47.13
C VAL A 36 11.78 -78.59 -47.43
N THR A 37 10.96 -78.50 -48.49
CA THR A 37 10.24 -77.28 -48.84
C THR A 37 9.25 -76.86 -47.76
N CYS A 38 8.54 -77.82 -47.16
CA CYS A 38 7.61 -77.56 -46.06
C CYS A 38 8.34 -77.04 -44.80
N LEU A 39 9.52 -77.59 -44.48
CA LEU A 39 10.35 -77.12 -43.37
C LEU A 39 10.92 -75.72 -43.60
N ILE A 40 11.38 -75.43 -44.83
CA ILE A 40 11.83 -74.08 -45.23
C ILE A 40 10.68 -73.08 -45.11
N GLN A 41 9.49 -73.42 -45.59
CA GLN A 41 8.32 -72.55 -45.49
C GLN A 41 7.93 -72.28 -44.04
N SER A 42 7.84 -73.32 -43.22
CA SER A 42 7.53 -73.18 -41.79
C SER A 42 8.57 -72.34 -41.04
N TRP A 43 9.86 -72.47 -41.39
CA TRP A 43 10.91 -71.64 -40.82
C TRP A 43 10.80 -70.19 -41.28
N THR A 44 10.52 -69.97 -42.58
CA THR A 44 10.37 -68.65 -43.20
C THR A 44 9.19 -67.90 -42.60
N ASP A 45 8.04 -68.55 -42.42
CA ASP A 45 6.86 -67.96 -41.80
C ASP A 45 7.14 -67.58 -40.34
N GLY A 46 7.80 -68.47 -39.58
CA GLY A 46 8.20 -68.18 -38.21
C GLY A 46 9.25 -67.08 -38.08
N HIS A 47 10.21 -67.02 -39.01
CA HIS A 47 11.24 -65.99 -39.06
C HIS A 47 10.65 -64.62 -39.42
N ASN A 48 9.80 -64.56 -40.45
CA ASN A 48 9.06 -63.35 -40.82
C ASN A 48 8.20 -62.85 -39.66
N GLN A 49 7.53 -63.75 -38.93
CA GLN A 49 6.77 -63.37 -37.75
C GLN A 49 7.64 -62.76 -36.66
N ARG A 50 8.80 -63.37 -36.34
CA ARG A 50 9.76 -62.80 -35.37
C ARG A 50 10.32 -61.46 -35.80
N VAL A 51 10.64 -61.28 -37.09
CA VAL A 51 11.12 -60.01 -37.64
C VAL A 51 10.03 -58.94 -37.57
N ASN A 52 8.78 -59.28 -37.88
CA ASN A 52 7.64 -58.36 -37.77
C ASN A 52 7.38 -57.96 -36.31
N ASP A 53 7.36 -58.91 -35.39
CA ASP A 53 7.18 -58.64 -33.96
C ASP A 53 8.31 -57.75 -33.42
N TRP A 54 9.54 -57.99 -33.84
CA TRP A 54 10.70 -57.17 -33.45
C TRP A 54 10.62 -55.75 -34.02
N ASN A 55 10.25 -55.59 -35.30
CA ASN A 55 10.06 -54.28 -35.91
C ASN A 55 8.91 -53.50 -35.24
N LEU A 56 7.82 -54.18 -34.91
CA LEU A 56 6.67 -53.57 -34.22
C LEU A 56 7.05 -53.04 -32.83
N VAL A 57 7.80 -53.83 -32.05
CA VAL A 57 8.32 -53.38 -30.74
C VAL A 57 9.23 -52.17 -30.92
N ARG A 58 10.10 -52.19 -31.93
CA ARG A 58 11.03 -51.10 -32.16
C ARG A 58 10.35 -49.80 -32.63
N GLU A 59 9.31 -49.92 -33.45
CA GLU A 59 8.49 -48.79 -33.86
C GLU A 59 7.71 -48.20 -32.68
N GLN A 60 7.20 -49.04 -31.78
CA GLN A 60 6.54 -48.60 -30.54
C GLN A 60 7.52 -47.87 -29.62
N GLU A 61 8.70 -48.43 -29.38
CA GLU A 61 9.75 -47.78 -28.58
C GLU A 61 10.18 -46.43 -29.19
N ALA A 62 10.29 -46.36 -30.52
CA ALA A 62 10.61 -45.11 -31.21
C ALA A 62 9.48 -44.07 -31.12
N ALA A 63 8.22 -44.51 -31.21
CA ALA A 63 7.06 -43.65 -31.06
C ALA A 63 6.92 -43.11 -29.62
N GLU A 64 7.09 -43.96 -28.62
CA GLU A 64 7.09 -43.57 -27.20
C GLU A 64 8.24 -42.60 -26.89
N ALA A 65 9.44 -42.87 -27.41
CA ALA A 65 10.58 -41.96 -27.25
C ALA A 65 10.31 -40.59 -27.90
N ALA A 66 9.70 -40.57 -29.08
CA ALA A 66 9.32 -39.33 -29.76
C ALA A 66 8.23 -38.56 -28.99
N GLU A 67 7.25 -39.24 -28.41
CA GLU A 67 6.21 -38.63 -27.58
C GLU A 67 6.79 -38.02 -26.30
N VAL A 68 7.71 -38.74 -25.63
CA VAL A 68 8.40 -38.22 -24.43
C VAL A 68 9.25 -37.00 -24.77
N GLU A 69 9.96 -37.00 -25.89
CA GLU A 69 10.76 -35.85 -26.33
C GLU A 69 9.88 -34.64 -26.68
N GLN A 70 8.76 -34.87 -27.37
CA GLN A 70 7.78 -33.82 -27.66
C GLN A 70 7.16 -33.24 -26.38
N ALA A 71 6.81 -34.09 -25.41
CA ALA A 71 6.28 -33.66 -24.13
C ALA A 71 7.30 -32.83 -23.34
N ARG A 72 8.58 -33.22 -23.35
CA ARG A 72 9.67 -32.43 -22.73
C ARG A 72 9.85 -31.09 -23.41
N ALA A 73 9.87 -31.06 -24.75
CA ALA A 73 10.00 -29.82 -25.52
C ALA A 73 8.81 -28.88 -25.27
N ALA A 74 7.58 -29.41 -25.20
CA ALA A 74 6.40 -28.63 -24.86
C ALA A 74 6.47 -28.05 -23.44
N GLN A 75 6.90 -28.85 -22.44
CA GLN A 75 7.10 -28.38 -21.07
C GLN A 75 8.19 -27.30 -20.97
N GLU A 76 9.29 -27.45 -21.70
CA GLU A 76 10.38 -26.46 -21.71
C GLU A 76 9.93 -25.14 -22.35
N GLU A 77 9.16 -25.20 -23.44
CA GLU A 77 8.58 -24.03 -24.09
C GLU A 77 7.58 -23.31 -23.17
N GLU A 78 6.67 -24.06 -22.53
CA GLU A 78 5.73 -23.50 -21.55
C GLU A 78 6.47 -22.85 -20.37
N ALA A 79 7.52 -23.49 -19.85
CA ALA A 79 8.34 -22.93 -18.79
C ALA A 79 9.08 -21.67 -19.24
N ARG A 80 9.54 -21.59 -20.49
CA ARG A 80 10.16 -20.38 -21.06
C ARG A 80 9.15 -19.24 -21.14
N ILE A 81 7.97 -19.49 -21.68
CA ILE A 81 6.90 -18.49 -21.79
C ILE A 81 6.50 -17.99 -20.39
N GLN A 82 6.35 -18.89 -19.41
CA GLN A 82 6.03 -18.49 -18.03
C GLN A 82 7.11 -17.58 -17.42
N ARG A 83 8.39 -17.91 -17.59
CA ARG A 83 9.50 -17.07 -17.11
C ARG A 83 9.54 -15.70 -17.78
N GLU A 84 9.28 -15.63 -19.09
CA GLU A 84 9.20 -14.36 -19.81
C GLU A 84 8.05 -13.49 -19.30
N VAL A 85 6.87 -14.07 -19.11
CA VAL A 85 5.70 -13.37 -18.56
C VAL A 85 5.95 -12.89 -17.13
N GLU A 86 6.60 -13.71 -16.30
CA GLU A 86 6.96 -13.33 -14.93
C GLU A 86 8.01 -12.21 -14.91
N ALA A 87 9.06 -12.31 -15.74
CA ALA A 87 10.07 -11.27 -15.86
C ALA A 87 9.50 -9.94 -16.41
N GLU A 88 8.53 -10.00 -17.33
CA GLU A 88 7.86 -8.80 -17.85
C GLU A 88 6.93 -8.18 -16.79
N LYS A 89 6.21 -8.99 -16.01
CA LYS A 89 5.44 -8.53 -14.85
C LYS A 89 6.33 -7.87 -13.80
N GLU A 90 7.48 -8.47 -13.49
CA GLU A 90 8.44 -7.94 -12.52
C GLU A 90 9.02 -6.59 -13.01
N LYS A 91 9.42 -6.51 -14.29
CA LYS A 91 9.87 -5.23 -14.89
C LYS A 91 8.78 -4.17 -14.84
N ALA A 92 7.54 -4.52 -15.17
CA ALA A 92 6.40 -3.59 -15.11
C ALA A 92 6.09 -3.13 -13.68
N GLU A 93 6.24 -4.01 -12.67
CA GLU A 93 6.13 -3.62 -11.27
C GLU A 93 7.24 -2.67 -10.83
N VAL A 94 8.48 -2.94 -11.22
CA VAL A 94 9.63 -2.08 -10.93
C VAL A 94 9.43 -0.70 -11.58
N GLU A 95 8.92 -0.63 -12.80
CA GLU A 95 8.61 0.65 -13.45
C GLU A 95 7.46 1.42 -12.79
N LYS A 96 6.40 0.72 -12.34
CA LYS A 96 5.32 1.35 -11.56
C LYS A 96 5.81 1.90 -10.22
N LYS A 97 6.83 1.27 -9.62
CA LYS A 97 7.44 1.69 -8.34
C LYS A 97 8.44 2.84 -8.48
N LYS A 98 8.87 3.20 -9.70
CA LYS A 98 9.71 4.39 -9.91
C LYS A 98 8.92 5.66 -9.56
N PRO A 99 9.47 6.58 -8.75
CA PRO A 99 8.81 7.84 -8.44
C PRO A 99 8.55 8.60 -9.74
N LYS A 100 7.28 8.70 -10.14
CA LYS A 100 6.89 9.58 -11.25
C LYS A 100 6.98 11.01 -10.74
N MET A 101 7.92 11.76 -11.29
CA MET A 101 7.95 13.20 -11.10
C MET A 101 6.74 13.80 -11.82
N ASN A 102 5.92 14.55 -11.10
CA ASN A 102 4.82 15.27 -11.71
C ASN A 102 5.38 16.33 -12.68
N SER A 103 4.68 16.55 -13.79
CA SER A 103 4.98 17.66 -14.70
C SER A 103 4.69 19.00 -14.00
N PHE A 104 5.33 20.07 -14.44
CA PHE A 104 4.97 21.43 -14.07
C PHE A 104 4.23 22.10 -15.23
N ASP A 105 3.51 23.18 -14.93
CA ASP A 105 2.91 24.05 -15.93
C ASP A 105 3.94 25.12 -16.33
N GLU A 106 4.39 25.10 -17.59
CA GLU A 106 5.39 26.04 -18.12
C GLU A 106 4.90 27.49 -18.15
N THR A 107 3.58 27.71 -18.04
CA THR A 107 2.96 29.03 -18.13
C THR A 107 2.72 29.69 -16.77
N VAL A 108 2.88 28.94 -15.67
CA VAL A 108 2.59 29.41 -14.32
C VAL A 108 3.89 29.75 -13.58
N SER A 109 4.08 31.03 -13.25
CA SER A 109 5.17 31.46 -12.37
C SER A 109 4.84 31.21 -10.90
N VAL A 110 5.85 31.33 -10.02
CA VAL A 110 5.60 31.43 -8.58
C VAL A 110 4.63 32.59 -8.32
N GLY A 111 3.64 32.37 -7.44
CA GLY A 111 2.71 33.43 -7.06
C GLY A 111 3.42 34.54 -6.26
N ASP A 112 2.77 35.70 -6.15
CA ASP A 112 3.32 36.92 -5.54
C ASP A 112 3.69 36.79 -4.04
N SER A 113 3.27 35.70 -3.39
CA SER A 113 3.59 35.45 -1.97
C SER A 113 3.72 33.96 -1.64
N ILE A 114 4.76 33.61 -0.87
CA ILE A 114 4.96 32.27 -0.32
C ILE A 114 4.46 32.29 1.12
N PHE A 115 3.31 31.66 1.37
CA PHE A 115 2.74 31.57 2.70
C PHE A 115 3.45 30.51 3.57
N PRO A 116 3.59 30.75 4.88
CA PRO A 116 4.03 29.73 5.82
C PRO A 116 3.15 28.48 5.73
N ARG A 117 3.78 27.29 5.72
CA ARG A 117 3.06 26.02 5.74
C ARG A 117 2.97 25.51 7.19
N PRO A 118 1.77 25.22 7.71
CA PRO A 118 1.63 24.60 9.02
C PRO A 118 2.19 23.17 9.01
N SER A 119 2.30 22.56 10.19
CA SER A 119 2.79 21.19 10.34
C SER A 119 1.89 20.18 9.62
N GLN A 120 2.47 19.03 9.24
CA GLN A 120 1.69 17.92 8.70
C GLN A 120 0.67 17.41 9.74
N TYR A 121 1.05 17.42 11.03
CA TYR A 121 0.14 17.13 12.15
C TYR A 121 -1.09 18.05 12.16
N ALA A 122 -0.89 19.36 12.09
CA ALA A 122 -1.98 20.33 12.06
C ALA A 122 -2.83 20.19 10.78
N THR A 123 -2.19 19.97 9.63
CA THR A 123 -2.89 19.72 8.36
C THR A 123 -3.76 18.46 8.44
N GLN A 124 -3.26 17.39 9.07
CA GLN A 124 -4.01 16.16 9.25
C GLN A 124 -5.19 16.34 10.22
N LYS A 125 -4.99 17.08 11.31
CA LYS A 125 -6.06 17.45 12.24
C LYS A 125 -7.18 18.23 11.53
N LEU A 126 -6.81 19.22 10.72
CA LEU A 126 -7.77 19.95 9.88
C LEU A 126 -8.53 19.03 8.92
N ASN A 127 -7.85 18.10 8.24
CA ASN A 127 -8.49 17.17 7.32
C ASN A 127 -9.47 16.20 8.02
N ASN A 128 -9.26 15.95 9.32
CA ASN A 128 -10.12 15.10 10.14
C ASN A 128 -11.20 15.88 10.89
N PHE A 129 -11.34 17.19 10.66
CA PHE A 129 -12.25 18.06 11.41
C PHE A 129 -11.99 18.07 12.93
N ASP A 130 -10.77 17.76 13.34
CA ASP A 130 -10.36 17.76 14.74
C ASP A 130 -10.00 19.18 15.22
N TYR A 131 -10.23 19.44 16.51
CA TYR A 131 -9.66 20.61 17.18
C TYR A 131 -8.13 20.61 17.09
N ILE A 132 -7.57 21.80 16.87
CA ILE A 132 -6.14 22.06 16.82
C ILE A 132 -5.86 23.47 17.34
N GLU A 133 -4.82 23.62 18.15
CA GLU A 133 -4.44 24.93 18.69
C GLU A 133 -3.94 25.86 17.57
N LEU A 134 -4.29 27.14 17.66
CA LEU A 134 -3.88 28.17 16.71
C LEU A 134 -2.37 28.39 16.70
N TRP A 135 -1.65 27.98 17.76
CA TRP A 135 -0.19 28.04 17.80
C TRP A 135 0.47 27.40 16.57
N TYR A 136 -0.07 26.30 16.03
CA TYR A 136 0.47 25.65 14.83
C TYR A 136 0.40 26.51 13.56
N PHE A 137 -0.45 27.54 13.57
CA PHE A 137 -0.63 28.51 12.49
C PHE A 137 0.05 29.84 12.80
N SER A 138 0.78 29.92 13.91
CA SER A 138 1.70 31.04 14.17
C SER A 138 2.99 30.89 13.36
N LEU A 139 3.77 31.98 13.27
CA LEU A 139 5.09 31.93 12.64
C LEU A 139 6.01 30.94 13.33
N ASP A 140 5.96 30.84 14.66
CA ASP A 140 6.81 29.95 15.43
C ASP A 140 6.41 28.49 15.22
N GLY A 141 5.11 28.20 15.23
CA GLY A 141 4.59 26.88 14.90
C GLY A 141 4.95 26.43 13.48
N CYS A 142 4.91 27.34 12.50
CA CYS A 142 5.33 27.03 11.12
C CYS A 142 6.85 26.86 10.98
N LYS A 143 7.66 27.62 11.75
CA LYS A 143 9.13 27.53 11.72
C LYS A 143 9.65 26.24 12.34
N GLU A 144 9.05 25.79 13.45
CA GLU A 144 9.48 24.56 14.13
C GLU A 144 9.46 23.35 13.17
N VAL A 145 8.49 23.32 12.26
CA VAL A 145 8.33 22.29 11.22
C VAL A 145 9.51 22.25 10.25
N LEU A 146 10.06 23.40 9.86
CA LEU A 146 11.20 23.47 8.94
C LEU A 146 12.47 22.86 9.58
N CYS A 147 12.60 22.96 10.91
CA CYS A 147 13.72 22.38 11.65
C CYS A 147 13.50 20.88 11.89
N THR A 148 12.29 20.48 12.30
CA THR A 148 11.98 19.07 12.61
C THR A 148 11.97 18.20 11.35
N ALA A 149 11.43 18.66 10.22
CA ALA A 149 11.43 17.89 8.97
C ALA A 149 12.85 17.58 8.44
N ARG A 150 13.85 18.41 8.78
CA ARG A 150 15.26 18.19 8.40
C ARG A 150 16.02 17.29 9.37
N SER A 151 15.55 17.16 10.62
CA SER A 151 16.30 16.51 11.71
C SER A 151 15.78 15.14 12.11
N VAL A 152 14.51 14.80 11.84
CA VAL A 152 13.89 13.55 12.32
C VAL A 152 13.68 12.53 11.19
N ALA A 153 14.62 12.43 10.27
CA ALA A 153 14.54 11.55 9.10
C ALA A 153 14.42 10.04 9.47
N ASP A 154 14.71 9.65 10.72
CA ASP A 154 14.80 8.24 11.16
C ASP A 154 13.71 7.77 12.15
N ASP A 155 12.75 8.62 12.57
CA ASP A 155 11.67 8.19 13.47
C ASP A 155 10.39 7.95 12.65
N PHE A 156 9.97 6.68 12.53
CA PHE A 156 8.81 6.25 11.75
C PHE A 156 7.76 5.56 12.64
N GLY A 157 6.49 5.90 12.42
CA GLY A 157 5.35 5.25 13.06
C GLY A 157 4.54 4.40 12.07
N LEU A 158 3.94 3.33 12.57
CA LEU A 158 2.94 2.54 11.84
C LEU A 158 1.56 3.19 12.02
N THR A 159 0.88 3.49 10.92
CA THR A 159 -0.45 4.12 10.92
C THR A 159 -1.38 3.41 9.94
N ARG A 160 -2.62 3.15 10.35
CA ARG A 160 -3.64 2.53 9.50
C ARG A 160 -4.34 3.61 8.67
N VAL A 161 -4.30 3.49 7.35
CA VAL A 161 -4.98 4.35 6.38
C VAL A 161 -5.77 3.43 5.46
N ASP A 162 -7.09 3.60 5.39
CA ASP A 162 -7.98 2.80 4.53
C ASP A 162 -7.76 1.28 4.64
N ASP A 163 -7.72 0.78 5.89
CA ASP A 163 -7.44 -0.62 6.23
C ASP A 163 -6.07 -1.18 5.86
N GLN A 164 -5.14 -0.34 5.39
CA GLN A 164 -3.75 -0.71 5.18
C GLN A 164 -2.82 -0.08 6.23
N LEU A 165 -1.88 -0.87 6.73
CA LEU A 165 -0.80 -0.38 7.59
C LEU A 165 0.25 0.32 6.72
N THR A 166 0.44 1.62 6.96
CA THR A 166 1.42 2.45 6.27
C THR A 166 2.45 3.00 7.25
N ILE A 167 3.73 2.94 6.86
CA ILE A 167 4.83 3.53 7.63
C ILE A 167 4.94 5.00 7.22
N ARG A 168 4.87 5.90 8.20
CA ARG A 168 4.99 7.34 7.97
C ARG A 168 5.89 7.97 9.03
N PRO A 169 6.56 9.10 8.74
CA PRO A 169 7.41 9.76 9.72
C PRO A 169 6.62 10.14 10.98
N ALA A 170 7.18 9.88 12.16
CA ALA A 170 6.50 10.06 13.44
C ALA A 170 6.09 11.53 13.69
N TYR A 171 6.82 12.50 13.15
CA TYR A 171 6.50 13.93 13.26
C TYR A 171 5.17 14.30 12.58
N ALA A 172 4.69 13.49 11.63
CA ALA A 172 3.42 13.75 10.96
C ALA A 172 2.21 13.54 11.89
N PHE A 173 2.39 12.78 12.97
CA PHE A 173 1.32 12.37 13.89
C PHE A 173 1.53 12.84 15.32
N LYS A 174 2.72 13.34 15.65
CA LYS A 174 3.10 13.76 16.99
C LYS A 174 2.88 15.26 17.17
N ALA A 175 2.12 15.62 18.20
CA ALA A 175 2.01 17.01 18.65
C ALA A 175 3.38 17.56 19.05
N SER A 176 3.62 18.84 18.73
CA SER A 176 4.82 19.54 19.19
C SER A 176 4.82 19.68 20.72
N LYS A 177 6.00 19.54 21.33
CA LYS A 177 6.19 19.81 22.76
C LYS A 177 6.13 21.31 23.09
N SER A 178 6.30 22.16 22.08
CA SER A 178 6.25 23.62 22.19
C SER A 178 4.84 24.16 21.95
N ALA A 179 3.88 23.31 21.61
CA ALA A 179 2.51 23.74 21.35
C ALA A 179 1.91 24.40 22.59
N ILE A 180 1.31 25.58 22.38
CA ILE A 180 0.73 26.40 23.43
C ILE A 180 -0.79 26.43 23.24
N ALA A 181 -1.54 26.35 24.33
CA ALA A 181 -2.99 26.47 24.30
C ALA A 181 -3.41 27.88 23.84
N ASP A 182 -4.56 28.00 23.17
CA ASP A 182 -5.02 29.27 22.60
C ASP A 182 -5.13 30.40 23.63
N HIS A 183 -5.48 30.07 24.88
CA HIS A 183 -5.62 31.03 25.96
C HIS A 183 -4.29 31.51 26.57
N ASP A 184 -3.19 30.81 26.29
CA ASP A 184 -1.84 31.18 26.71
C ASP A 184 -1.05 31.89 25.59
N LEU A 185 -1.66 32.06 24.40
CA LEU A 185 -1.04 32.78 23.29
C LEU A 185 -1.03 34.29 23.52
N PRO A 186 0.03 35.01 23.11
CA PRO A 186 -0.04 36.46 22.97
C PRO A 186 -1.17 36.84 22.00
N PHE A 187 -2.00 37.83 22.37
CA PHE A 187 -3.19 38.20 21.59
C PHE A 187 -2.87 38.54 20.12
N LEU A 188 -1.78 39.25 19.88
CA LEU A 188 -1.32 39.56 18.51
C LEU A 188 -0.95 38.29 17.72
N THR A 189 -0.37 37.29 18.38
CA THR A 189 -0.06 35.99 17.76
C THR A 189 -1.33 35.25 17.42
N PHE A 190 -2.33 35.24 18.31
CA PHE A 190 -3.66 34.69 18.05
C PHE A 190 -4.32 35.34 16.81
N LEU A 191 -4.33 36.68 16.73
CA LEU A 191 -4.92 37.40 15.59
C LEU A 191 -4.24 37.10 14.26
N ARG A 192 -2.92 36.88 14.26
CA ARG A 192 -2.17 36.50 13.05
C ARG A 192 -2.41 35.04 12.70
N ALA A 193 -2.38 34.16 13.69
CA ALA A 193 -2.56 32.73 13.52
C ALA A 193 -3.94 32.38 12.97
N LYS A 194 -5.02 33.05 13.43
CA LYS A 194 -6.37 32.81 12.89
C LYS A 194 -6.47 33.03 11.39
N ASN A 195 -5.74 34.00 10.82
CA ASN A 195 -5.81 34.28 9.38
C ASN A 195 -5.18 33.13 8.58
N LEU A 196 -4.04 32.60 9.05
CA LEU A 196 -3.43 31.43 8.44
C LEU A 196 -4.32 30.19 8.64
N PHE A 197 -4.90 30.01 9.82
CA PHE A 197 -5.86 28.93 10.10
C PHE A 197 -7.06 28.95 9.14
N LEU A 198 -7.74 30.09 8.98
CA LEU A 198 -8.87 30.24 8.05
C LEU A 198 -8.46 29.99 6.58
N MET A 199 -7.28 30.45 6.17
CA MET A 199 -6.75 30.14 4.83
C MET A 199 -6.47 28.64 4.65
N GLN A 200 -6.05 27.93 5.68
CA GLN A 200 -5.80 26.49 5.59
C GLN A 200 -7.11 25.70 5.61
N LEU A 201 -8.13 26.18 6.34
CA LEU A 201 -9.47 25.61 6.28
C LEU A 201 -10.07 25.67 4.87
N SER A 202 -9.90 26.78 4.15
CA SER A 202 -10.40 26.90 2.76
C SER A 202 -9.67 26.02 1.76
N LYS A 203 -8.44 25.58 2.08
CA LYS A 203 -7.68 24.59 1.30
C LYS A 203 -8.03 23.15 1.70
N ALA A 204 -8.53 22.95 2.91
CA ALA A 204 -9.05 21.68 3.38
C ALA A 204 -10.51 21.50 2.90
N LYS A 205 -11.04 20.28 3.03
CA LYS A 205 -12.40 19.94 2.57
C LYS A 205 -13.50 20.43 3.53
N TRP A 206 -13.34 21.60 4.15
CA TRP A 206 -14.32 22.14 5.09
C TRP A 206 -15.54 22.73 4.37
N PRO A 207 -16.77 22.50 4.86
CA PRO A 207 -17.94 23.15 4.31
C PRO A 207 -17.86 24.67 4.48
N GLN A 208 -18.21 25.43 3.44
CA GLN A 208 -18.12 26.89 3.45
C GLN A 208 -18.88 27.53 4.62
N SER A 209 -20.04 26.98 4.99
CA SER A 209 -20.82 27.45 6.13
C SER A 209 -20.06 27.43 7.46
N HIS A 210 -19.16 26.46 7.65
CA HIS A 210 -18.33 26.35 8.86
C HIS A 210 -17.20 27.38 8.84
N ILE A 211 -16.60 27.61 7.66
CA ILE A 211 -15.56 28.63 7.48
C ILE A 211 -16.14 30.03 7.71
N ASP A 212 -17.35 30.30 7.21
CA ASP A 212 -18.05 31.57 7.40
C ASP A 212 -18.39 31.81 8.88
N ALA A 213 -18.91 30.78 9.57
CA ALA A 213 -19.21 30.86 11.00
C ALA A 213 -17.95 31.11 11.85
N LEU A 214 -16.84 30.41 11.56
CA LEU A 214 -15.55 30.65 12.22
C LEU A 214 -15.00 32.05 11.93
N SER A 215 -15.14 32.53 10.70
CA SER A 215 -14.69 33.88 10.30
C SER A 215 -15.45 34.96 11.07
N LEU A 216 -16.79 34.82 11.15
CA LEU A 216 -17.63 35.72 11.95
C LEU A 216 -17.31 35.63 13.44
N PHE A 217 -17.13 34.43 13.98
CA PHE A 217 -16.73 34.22 15.37
C PHE A 217 -15.45 35.00 15.70
N PHE A 218 -14.38 34.81 14.93
CA PHE A 218 -13.13 35.54 15.16
C PHE A 218 -13.29 37.04 15.01
N TRP A 219 -14.10 37.50 14.06
CA TRP A 219 -14.38 38.92 13.88
C TRP A 219 -15.11 39.52 15.09
N HIS A 220 -16.14 38.83 15.62
CA HIS A 220 -16.86 39.25 16.81
C HIS A 220 -15.95 39.32 18.04
N LEU A 221 -15.06 38.34 18.22
CA LEU A 221 -14.08 38.35 19.30
C LEU A 221 -13.07 39.49 19.19
N GLU A 222 -12.54 39.73 17.99
CA GLU A 222 -11.57 40.80 17.73
C GLU A 222 -12.16 42.19 18.01
N ASN A 223 -13.46 42.37 17.75
CA ASN A 223 -14.16 43.65 17.89
C ASN A 223 -15.02 43.73 19.16
N HIS A 224 -14.89 42.77 20.08
CA HIS A 224 -15.76 42.72 21.25
C HIS A 224 -15.49 43.88 22.22
N PRO A 225 -16.52 44.59 22.75
CA PRO A 225 -16.33 45.72 23.65
C PRO A 225 -15.51 45.42 24.91
N ILE A 226 -15.55 44.18 25.42
CA ILE A 226 -14.80 43.76 26.62
C ILE A 226 -13.29 44.01 26.50
N ARG A 227 -12.75 44.01 25.28
CA ARG A 227 -11.33 44.28 25.02
C ARG A 227 -10.92 45.68 25.43
N ASN A 228 -11.82 46.64 25.27
CA ASN A 228 -11.57 48.04 25.63
C ASN A 228 -12.08 48.37 27.04
N ASN A 229 -13.05 47.61 27.54
CA ASN A 229 -13.73 47.89 28.81
C ASN A 229 -13.11 47.17 30.02
N SER A 230 -12.16 46.25 29.81
CA SER A 230 -11.50 45.46 30.86
C SER A 230 -10.00 45.40 30.63
N GLU A 231 -9.20 45.59 31.69
CA GLU A 231 -7.73 45.48 31.62
C GLU A 231 -7.25 44.09 31.20
N ILE A 232 -8.06 43.06 31.46
CA ILE A 232 -7.80 41.66 31.07
C ILE A 232 -8.63 41.24 29.86
N GLY A 233 -9.21 42.18 29.12
CA GLY A 233 -10.17 41.91 28.05
C GLY A 233 -9.64 40.96 26.98
N ASP A 234 -8.37 41.14 26.55
CA ASP A 234 -7.72 40.23 25.61
C ASP A 234 -7.61 38.81 26.20
N THR A 235 -7.22 38.67 27.47
CA THR A 235 -7.15 37.37 28.16
C THR A 235 -8.52 36.69 28.24
N VAL A 236 -9.58 37.44 28.54
CA VAL A 236 -10.95 36.91 28.56
C VAL A 236 -11.35 36.37 27.19
N ILE A 237 -11.08 37.12 26.12
CA ILE A 237 -11.38 36.72 24.75
C ILE A 237 -10.63 35.44 24.38
N LEU A 238 -9.35 35.32 24.72
CA LEU A 238 -8.58 34.12 24.43
C LEU A 238 -9.08 32.88 25.20
N HIS A 239 -9.45 33.05 26.48
CA HIS A 239 -10.07 31.97 27.26
C HIS A 239 -11.43 31.55 26.71
N TYR A 240 -12.28 32.51 26.32
CA TYR A 240 -13.55 32.22 25.69
C TYR A 240 -13.35 31.49 24.36
N ALA A 241 -12.45 31.99 23.50
CA ALA A 241 -12.11 31.36 22.23
C ALA A 241 -11.65 29.90 22.41
N SER A 242 -10.70 29.69 23.31
CA SER A 242 -10.14 28.36 23.62
C SER A 242 -11.23 27.37 24.06
N ARG A 243 -12.10 27.78 25.00
CA ARG A 243 -13.17 26.92 25.53
C ARG A 243 -14.23 26.62 24.47
N VAL A 244 -14.69 27.65 23.75
CA VAL A 244 -15.79 27.51 22.77
C VAL A 244 -15.33 26.76 21.53
N CYS A 245 -14.12 27.00 21.03
CA CYS A 245 -13.58 26.23 19.91
C CYS A 245 -13.49 24.74 20.25
N LEU A 246 -13.00 24.40 21.45
CA LEU A 246 -12.90 23.00 21.88
C LEU A 246 -14.29 22.34 21.96
N ASP A 247 -15.24 22.95 22.68
CA ASP A 247 -16.61 22.43 22.83
C ASP A 247 -17.32 22.32 21.46
N TRP A 248 -17.12 23.30 20.58
CA TRP A 248 -17.69 23.28 19.24
C TRP A 248 -17.19 22.09 18.41
N HIS A 249 -15.88 21.84 18.36
CA HIS A 249 -15.33 20.68 17.64
C HIS A 249 -15.80 19.36 18.26
N ASP A 250 -15.86 19.28 19.60
CA ASP A 250 -16.31 18.10 20.32
C ASP A 250 -17.79 17.77 20.08
N ARG A 251 -18.63 18.78 19.88
CA ARG A 251 -20.05 18.61 19.54
C ARG A 251 -20.27 18.37 18.05
N LEU A 252 -19.47 18.97 17.18
CA LEU A 252 -19.49 18.66 15.74
C LEU A 252 -19.29 17.16 15.47
N LYS A 253 -18.38 16.52 16.20
CA LYS A 253 -18.16 15.06 16.11
C LYS A 253 -19.38 14.21 16.49
N ARG A 254 -20.31 14.78 17.26
CA ARG A 254 -21.55 14.15 17.72
C ARG A 254 -22.77 14.57 16.89
N ASP A 255 -22.55 15.35 15.84
CA ASP A 255 -23.62 15.98 15.05
C ASP A 255 -24.51 16.94 15.87
N GLU A 256 -23.93 17.53 16.94
CA GLU A 256 -24.57 18.48 17.86
C GLU A 256 -23.97 19.89 17.74
N GLY A 257 -23.34 20.19 16.59
CA GLY A 257 -22.68 21.46 16.34
C GLY A 257 -23.63 22.65 16.49
N PHE A 258 -23.15 23.72 17.13
CA PHE A 258 -23.87 24.98 17.23
C PHE A 258 -23.26 26.06 16.34
N ASN A 259 -23.96 27.16 16.13
CA ASN A 259 -23.39 28.29 15.40
C ASN A 259 -22.36 29.02 16.27
N ILE A 260 -21.08 28.73 16.05
CA ILE A 260 -19.97 29.32 16.80
C ILE A 260 -19.88 30.85 16.65
N ALA A 261 -20.44 31.43 15.58
CA ALA A 261 -20.43 32.89 15.39
C ALA A 261 -21.23 33.67 16.46
N ILE A 262 -22.17 33.01 17.14
CA ILE A 262 -23.00 33.66 18.16
C ILE A 262 -22.22 33.69 19.48
N ILE A 263 -21.81 34.90 19.90
CA ILE A 263 -21.13 35.09 21.18
C ILE A 263 -22.14 34.95 22.33
N ASN A 264 -21.84 34.04 23.25
CA ASN A 264 -22.60 33.84 24.47
C ASN A 264 -22.08 34.80 25.54
N GLU A 265 -22.74 35.95 25.66
CA GLU A 265 -22.40 36.99 26.64
C GLU A 265 -22.43 36.49 28.08
N THR A 266 -23.36 35.58 28.42
CA THR A 266 -23.44 35.01 29.77
C THR A 266 -22.18 34.21 30.10
N LEU A 267 -21.73 33.36 29.18
CA LEU A 267 -20.50 32.58 29.34
C LEU A 267 -19.26 33.49 29.36
N LEU A 268 -19.22 34.51 28.48
CA LEU A 268 -18.11 35.46 28.42
C LEU A 268 -17.97 36.24 29.73
N CYS A 269 -19.09 36.73 30.29
CA CYS A 269 -19.12 37.41 31.59
C CYS A 269 -18.66 36.49 32.73
N ALA A 270 -19.14 35.24 32.76
CA ALA A 270 -18.72 34.26 33.76
C ALA A 270 -17.20 33.99 33.71
N ILE A 271 -16.62 33.90 32.50
CA ILE A 271 -15.16 33.76 32.32
C ILE A 271 -14.42 35.00 32.82
N ASN A 272 -14.93 36.21 32.54
CA ASN A 272 -14.34 37.45 33.04
C ASN A 272 -14.32 37.48 34.57
N GLU A 273 -15.43 37.14 35.22
CA GLU A 273 -15.52 37.06 36.69
C GLU A 273 -14.54 36.03 37.26
N GLU A 274 -14.51 34.82 36.68
CA GLU A 274 -13.60 33.74 37.07
C GLU A 274 -12.12 34.18 37.01
N LEU A 275 -11.73 34.89 35.96
CA LEU A 275 -10.36 35.38 35.78
C LEU A 275 -10.02 36.48 36.79
N TRP A 276 -10.93 37.40 37.04
CA TRP A 276 -10.75 38.41 38.08
C TRP A 276 -10.61 37.80 39.48
N ASP A 277 -11.39 36.77 39.81
CA ASP A 277 -11.27 36.04 41.07
C ASP A 277 -9.90 35.37 41.23
N ARG A 278 -9.39 34.77 40.15
CA ARG A 278 -8.04 34.19 40.13
C ARG A 278 -6.96 35.25 40.37
N ILE A 279 -7.07 36.42 39.73
CA ILE A 279 -6.12 37.52 39.90
C ILE A 279 -6.16 38.04 41.33
N ARG A 280 -7.36 38.35 41.85
CA ARG A 280 -7.55 38.81 43.23
C ARG A 280 -6.95 37.84 44.24
N SER A 281 -7.20 36.54 44.07
CA SER A 281 -6.68 35.48 44.94
C SER A 281 -5.14 35.38 44.92
N LYS A 282 -4.53 35.51 43.74
CA LYS A 282 -3.06 35.52 43.59
C LYS A 282 -2.43 36.74 44.26
N THR A 283 -3.01 37.92 44.08
CA THR A 283 -2.52 39.16 44.70
C THR A 283 -2.60 39.09 46.23
N LEU A 284 -3.71 38.58 46.78
CA LEU A 284 -3.87 38.36 48.22
C LEU A 284 -2.81 37.41 48.80
N THR A 285 -2.45 36.37 48.04
CA THR A 285 -1.43 35.39 48.45
C THR A 285 -0.02 35.99 48.40
N ALA A 286 0.30 36.75 47.35
CA ALA A 286 1.60 37.41 47.19
C ALA A 286 1.86 38.45 48.30
N VAL A 287 0.84 39.25 48.66
CA VAL A 287 0.95 40.22 49.76
C VAL A 287 1.24 39.52 51.09
N ARG A 288 0.55 38.41 51.39
CA ARG A 288 0.79 37.63 52.62
C ARG A 288 2.21 37.02 52.70
N LEU A 289 2.80 36.64 51.58
CA LEU A 289 4.16 36.11 51.53
C LEU A 289 5.23 37.21 51.65
N SER A 290 4.93 38.43 51.20
CA SER A 290 5.84 39.59 51.32
C SER A 290 5.84 40.28 52.69
N SER A 291 4.90 39.93 53.57
CA SER A 291 4.76 40.49 54.93
C SER A 291 5.25 39.55 56.04
N ASN A 292 5.85 38.41 55.67
CA ASN A 292 6.60 37.51 56.56
C ASN A 292 8.08 37.58 56.22
#